data_AF-A0A2N2LN35-F1
#
_entry.id   AF-A0A2N2LN35-F1
#
_cell.length_a   1.000
_cell.length_b   1.000
_cell.length_c   1.000
_cell.angle_alpha   90.00
_cell.angle_beta   90.00
_cell.angle_gamma   90.00
#
_symmetry.space_group_name_H-M   'P 1'
#
loop_
_entity.id
_entity.type
_entity.pdbx_description
1 polymer ?
#
loop_
_entity_poly.entity_id
_entity_poly.type
_entity_poly.pdbx_seq_one_letter_code
_entity_poly.pdbx_strand_id
1 'polypeptide(L)'
;MLVYPPLHPGESIEARLLETGDFLFTMFVAGPDSRPMRVFTVRIGGSAGWGGLGNQEVVYLDRHASISAKEAELIVDAITTNIMPGSAGQFGFLSSYNFITPDGWDSLCMIPPNGARPDGIPSFNCLVETDWYPQNTEFRFPLERGESISFTHDTPLGQVLFVPRVTLRLFDLAPGTNTLPAPRTPHAAESVAAPALEVGVVSAGLRGGLGRHPTHENRRAWLPQQTRFCPVVEDVHRFGALLYPPLAPTESAQVVMRDRGEMLITFYVADELGQRLPAFTARIGAGEPGDIDGAAITLTEHSGAYDEASARTLLTALFAGANAPPGVIGIRSAYLFVTPDGVDTVVTSLFNDIVRPLVTPLTTRVQTDGESQVLACWYVLKPGLTFSIVGDAPIGQAFFLPREEILSRDASPVEEQQFVETQEQYWAERATKAKTTGYGATFTYHYRDHQKARRDGSADALPSMQDEARTPPKREEPDAVKGNRPRQRNRRGPLD
;
A
#
# COMPACT_ATOMS: atom_id res chain seq x y z
N MET A 1 -4.54 -7.01 7.91
CA MET A 1 -5.48 -8.12 7.66
C MET A 1 -5.28 -8.67 6.26
N LEU A 2 -5.20 -9.99 6.07
CA LEU A 2 -5.16 -10.58 4.73
C LEU A 2 -6.54 -10.55 4.08
N VAL A 3 -6.55 -10.38 2.76
CA VAL A 3 -7.76 -10.20 1.99
C VAL A 3 -7.76 -11.15 0.79
N TYR A 4 -8.91 -11.77 0.52
CA TYR A 4 -9.09 -12.87 -0.42
C TYR A 4 -10.04 -12.47 -1.56
N PRO A 5 -9.99 -13.17 -2.71
CA PRO A 5 -10.90 -12.89 -3.82
C PRO A 5 -12.32 -13.39 -3.52
N PRO A 6 -13.36 -12.82 -4.15
CA PRO A 6 -14.75 -13.27 -4.04
C PRO A 6 -14.99 -14.52 -4.90
N LEU A 7 -14.24 -15.59 -4.61
CA LEU A 7 -14.35 -16.90 -5.25
C LEU A 7 -14.94 -17.90 -4.25
N HIS A 8 -15.65 -18.92 -4.72
CA HIS A 8 -16.04 -20.05 -3.89
C HIS A 8 -14.89 -21.06 -3.71
N PRO A 9 -14.91 -21.89 -2.66
CA PRO A 9 -13.96 -22.99 -2.51
C PRO A 9 -13.95 -23.89 -3.77
N GLY A 10 -12.75 -24.16 -4.28
CA GLY A 10 -12.56 -24.92 -5.52
C GLY A 10 -12.60 -24.08 -6.80
N GLU A 11 -12.90 -22.78 -6.72
CA GLU A 11 -12.78 -21.86 -7.85
C GLU A 11 -11.40 -21.22 -7.93
N SER A 12 -10.99 -20.89 -9.15
CA SER A 12 -9.80 -20.09 -9.41
C SER A 12 -9.98 -19.26 -10.68
N ILE A 13 -9.33 -18.11 -10.72
CA ILE A 13 -9.32 -17.22 -11.87
C ILE A 13 -7.89 -16.90 -12.28
N GLU A 14 -7.61 -16.97 -13.58
CA GLU A 14 -6.35 -16.52 -14.19
C GLU A 14 -6.63 -15.25 -15.00
N ALA A 15 -5.84 -14.21 -14.80
CA ALA A 15 -5.80 -13.03 -15.64
C ALA A 15 -4.47 -13.01 -16.40
N ARG A 16 -4.53 -12.94 -17.73
CA ARG A 16 -3.35 -12.88 -18.61
C ARG A 16 -3.38 -11.65 -19.48
N LEU A 17 -2.26 -10.95 -19.61
CA LEU A 17 -2.10 -9.90 -20.61
C LEU A 17 -1.57 -10.49 -21.91
N LEU A 18 -2.35 -10.41 -22.98
CA LEU A 18 -1.96 -10.93 -24.28
C LEU A 18 -0.97 -9.99 -24.98
N GLU A 19 -0.26 -10.49 -25.99
CA GLU A 19 0.63 -9.69 -26.85
C GLU A 19 -0.08 -8.52 -27.55
N THR A 20 -1.39 -8.66 -27.78
CA THR A 20 -2.25 -7.62 -28.34
C THR A 20 -2.51 -6.47 -27.37
N GLY A 21 -2.23 -6.66 -26.07
CA GLY A 21 -2.60 -5.75 -24.99
C GLY A 21 -3.99 -6.00 -24.41
N ASP A 22 -4.71 -7.01 -24.89
CA ASP A 22 -5.99 -7.44 -24.32
C ASP A 22 -5.79 -8.27 -23.07
N PHE A 23 -6.74 -8.21 -22.14
CA PHE A 23 -6.78 -9.12 -21.00
C PHE A 23 -7.61 -10.35 -21.32
N LEU A 24 -7.12 -11.49 -20.85
CA LEU A 24 -7.81 -12.77 -20.92
C LEU A 24 -8.07 -13.27 -19.50
N PHE A 25 -9.33 -13.27 -19.09
CA PHE A 25 -9.78 -13.80 -17.80
C PHE A 25 -10.31 -15.21 -18.00
N THR A 26 -9.71 -16.19 -17.34
CA THR A 26 -10.12 -17.59 -17.41
C THR A 26 -10.54 -18.08 -16.04
N MET A 27 -11.79 -18.54 -15.94
CA MET A 27 -12.33 -19.13 -14.72
C MET A 27 -12.20 -20.64 -14.75
N PHE A 28 -11.80 -21.22 -13.64
CA PHE A 28 -11.71 -22.66 -13.43
C PHE A 28 -12.46 -23.07 -12.17
N VAL A 29 -12.99 -24.29 -12.20
CA VAL A 29 -13.56 -25.00 -11.04
C VAL A 29 -12.82 -26.31 -10.82
N ALA A 30 -12.73 -26.77 -9.58
CA ALA A 30 -12.16 -28.07 -9.27
C ALA A 30 -13.05 -29.18 -9.86
N GLY A 31 -12.48 -29.99 -10.76
CA GLY A 31 -13.13 -31.19 -11.27
C GLY A 31 -13.16 -32.33 -10.25
N PRO A 32 -13.77 -33.49 -10.59
CA PRO A 32 -13.88 -34.65 -9.70
C PRO A 32 -12.53 -35.14 -9.16
N ASP A 33 -11.47 -34.93 -9.93
CA ASP A 33 -10.11 -35.37 -9.63
C ASP A 33 -9.26 -34.26 -8.97
N SER A 34 -9.90 -33.18 -8.50
CA SER A 34 -9.26 -31.92 -8.07
C SER A 34 -8.43 -31.21 -9.15
N ARG A 35 -8.56 -31.63 -10.42
CA ARG A 35 -7.93 -30.94 -11.55
C ARG A 35 -8.75 -29.70 -11.92
N PRO A 36 -8.12 -28.55 -12.20
CA PRO A 36 -8.85 -27.36 -12.62
C PRO A 36 -9.51 -27.62 -13.99
N MET A 37 -10.83 -27.48 -14.04
CA MET A 37 -11.64 -27.52 -15.25
C MET A 37 -12.00 -26.10 -15.65
N ARG A 38 -11.63 -25.71 -16.86
CA ARG A 38 -11.95 -24.38 -17.40
C ARG A 38 -13.45 -24.27 -17.64
N VAL A 39 -14.09 -23.26 -17.05
CA VAL A 39 -15.53 -22.99 -17.20
C VAL A 39 -15.77 -22.02 -18.35
N PHE A 40 -15.08 -20.88 -18.33
CA PHE A 40 -15.22 -19.85 -19.36
C PHE A 40 -13.93 -19.05 -19.50
N THR A 41 -13.84 -18.32 -20.61
CA THR A 41 -12.81 -17.32 -20.84
C THR A 41 -13.44 -16.07 -21.43
N VAL A 42 -13.22 -14.92 -20.77
CA VAL A 42 -13.63 -13.60 -21.25
C VAL A 42 -12.39 -12.83 -21.69
N ARG A 43 -12.38 -12.38 -22.94
CA ARG A 43 -11.42 -11.40 -23.43
C ARG A 43 -11.98 -10.02 -23.20
N ILE A 44 -11.19 -9.14 -22.60
CA ILE A 44 -11.53 -7.73 -22.47
C ILE A 44 -10.53 -6.94 -23.29
N GLY A 45 -11.05 -6.30 -24.33
CA GLY A 45 -10.24 -5.47 -25.23
C GLY A 45 -9.57 -4.35 -24.47
N GLY A 46 -8.25 -4.21 -24.65
CA GLY A 46 -7.48 -3.10 -24.09
C GLY A 46 -7.91 -1.79 -24.76
N SER A 47 -8.96 -1.16 -24.24
CA SER A 47 -9.39 0.11 -24.80
C SER A 47 -8.33 1.16 -24.47
N ALA A 48 -7.72 1.73 -25.51
CA ALA A 48 -6.83 2.86 -25.33
C ALA A 48 -7.63 4.01 -24.73
N GLY A 49 -7.54 4.23 -23.41
CA GLY A 49 -8.05 5.44 -22.77
C GLY A 49 -9.35 5.36 -21.97
N TRP A 50 -10.00 4.21 -21.79
CA TRP A 50 -11.31 4.17 -21.10
C TRP A 50 -11.23 3.59 -19.70
N GLY A 51 -11.73 4.34 -18.71
CA GLY A 51 -11.97 3.86 -17.35
C GLY A 51 -13.25 3.03 -17.24
N GLY A 52 -13.43 2.09 -18.16
CA GLY A 52 -14.50 1.10 -18.17
C GLY A 52 -13.99 -0.16 -18.84
N LEU A 53 -14.56 -1.32 -18.49
CA LEU A 53 -14.24 -2.57 -19.15
C LEU A 53 -14.58 -2.39 -20.64
N GLY A 54 -13.58 -2.54 -21.52
CA GLY A 54 -13.75 -2.39 -22.96
C GLY A 54 -14.75 -3.40 -23.53
N ASN A 55 -14.83 -3.53 -24.85
CA ASN A 55 -15.61 -4.60 -25.46
C ASN A 55 -15.20 -5.93 -24.83
N GLN A 56 -16.14 -6.55 -24.12
CA GLN A 56 -15.98 -7.87 -23.55
C GLN A 56 -16.47 -8.89 -24.58
N GLU A 57 -15.74 -9.98 -24.67
CA GLU A 57 -16.08 -11.08 -25.56
C GLU A 57 -15.81 -12.40 -24.85
N VAL A 58 -16.86 -13.19 -24.69
CA VAL A 58 -16.73 -14.57 -24.23
C VAL A 58 -16.10 -15.40 -25.35
N VAL A 59 -14.81 -15.69 -25.24
CA VAL A 59 -14.05 -16.46 -26.24
C VAL A 59 -14.10 -17.97 -26.00
N TYR A 60 -14.47 -18.38 -24.78
CA TYR A 60 -14.73 -19.78 -24.45
C TYR A 60 -15.84 -19.89 -23.41
N LEU A 61 -16.72 -20.85 -23.60
CA LEU A 61 -17.75 -21.23 -22.66
C LEU A 61 -17.89 -22.76 -22.71
N ASP A 62 -17.68 -23.43 -21.57
CA ASP A 62 -17.93 -24.86 -21.49
C ASP A 62 -19.43 -25.11 -21.67
N ARG A 63 -19.79 -25.91 -22.67
CA ARG A 63 -21.17 -26.31 -22.97
C ARG A 63 -21.86 -27.05 -21.83
N HIS A 64 -21.09 -27.59 -20.89
CA HIS A 64 -21.60 -28.27 -19.70
C HIS A 64 -21.72 -27.33 -18.50
N ALA A 65 -21.14 -26.14 -18.57
CA ALA A 65 -21.33 -25.13 -17.55
C ALA A 65 -22.77 -24.59 -17.66
N SER A 66 -23.48 -24.57 -16.54
CA SER A 66 -24.86 -24.04 -16.47
C SER A 66 -24.86 -22.52 -16.39
N ILE A 67 -24.02 -21.86 -17.19
CA ILE A 67 -23.88 -20.40 -17.25
C ILE A 67 -23.96 -19.93 -18.71
N SER A 68 -24.59 -18.78 -18.90
CA SER A 68 -24.64 -18.08 -20.18
C SER A 68 -23.41 -17.21 -20.39
N ALA A 69 -23.22 -16.75 -21.63
CA ALA A 69 -22.18 -15.77 -21.94
C ALA A 69 -22.34 -14.47 -21.11
N LYS A 70 -23.58 -14.01 -20.90
CA LYS A 70 -23.83 -12.78 -20.14
C LYS A 70 -23.50 -12.95 -18.66
N GLU A 71 -23.79 -14.11 -18.08
CA GLU A 71 -23.41 -14.43 -16.70
C GLU A 71 -21.88 -14.51 -16.56
N ALA A 72 -21.17 -15.06 -17.54
CA ALA A 72 -19.70 -15.08 -17.54
C ALA A 72 -19.11 -13.66 -17.52
N GLU A 73 -19.64 -12.73 -18.34
CA GLU A 73 -19.26 -11.31 -18.30
C GLU A 73 -19.53 -10.69 -16.92
N LEU A 74 -20.74 -10.90 -16.37
CA LEU A 74 -21.10 -10.35 -15.06
C LEU A 74 -20.23 -10.89 -13.92
N ILE A 75 -19.80 -12.16 -13.99
CA ILE A 75 -18.86 -12.74 -13.03
C ILE A 75 -17.51 -12.02 -13.13
N VAL A 76 -17.00 -11.76 -14.33
CA VAL A 76 -15.74 -11.03 -14.49
C VAL A 76 -15.88 -9.58 -14.01
N ASP A 77 -17.01 -8.92 -14.27
CA ASP A 77 -17.31 -7.58 -13.76
C ASP A 77 -17.38 -7.54 -12.22
N ALA A 78 -17.89 -8.61 -11.60
CA ALA A 78 -18.01 -8.72 -10.14
C ALA A 78 -16.69 -9.03 -9.42
N ILE A 79 -15.72 -9.61 -10.13
CA ILE A 79 -14.42 -10.01 -9.57
C ILE A 79 -13.32 -9.01 -9.94
N THR A 80 -13.50 -8.23 -11.00
CA THR A 80 -12.47 -7.32 -11.51
C THR A 80 -12.96 -5.89 -11.53
N THR A 81 -12.05 -4.93 -11.39
CA THR A 81 -12.37 -3.51 -11.59
C THR A 81 -11.60 -2.95 -12.77
N ASN A 82 -12.04 -1.75 -13.17
CA ASN A 82 -11.41 -0.88 -14.15
C ASN A 82 -10.01 -1.33 -14.57
N ILE A 83 -9.91 -1.85 -15.79
CA ILE A 83 -8.66 -1.87 -16.55
C ILE A 83 -8.33 -0.40 -16.77
N MET A 84 -7.59 0.18 -15.83
CA MET A 84 -7.28 1.59 -15.90
C MET A 84 -6.42 1.81 -17.15
N PRO A 85 -6.74 2.82 -17.97
CA PRO A 85 -5.92 3.20 -19.11
C PRO A 85 -4.60 3.89 -18.68
N GLY A 86 -4.15 3.62 -17.44
CA GLY A 86 -3.08 4.27 -16.68
C GLY A 86 -1.67 3.85 -17.08
N SER A 87 -1.52 2.58 -17.42
CA SER A 87 -0.41 2.03 -18.16
C SER A 87 -0.92 0.75 -18.82
N ALA A 88 -0.49 0.48 -20.05
CA ALA A 88 -0.80 -0.81 -20.69
C ALA A 88 -0.44 -1.94 -19.71
N GLY A 89 -1.37 -2.89 -19.50
CA GLY A 89 -1.15 -4.05 -18.66
C GLY A 89 -1.57 -3.96 -17.19
N GLN A 90 -2.28 -2.92 -16.74
CA GLN A 90 -2.84 -2.91 -15.37
C GLN A 90 -4.30 -3.35 -15.30
N PHE A 91 -4.65 -4.09 -14.25
CA PHE A 91 -6.04 -4.39 -13.92
C PHE A 91 -6.24 -4.52 -12.40
N GLY A 92 -7.49 -4.37 -11.94
CA GLY A 92 -7.86 -4.52 -10.53
C GLY A 92 -8.59 -5.83 -10.27
N PHE A 93 -8.28 -6.49 -9.14
CA PHE A 93 -9.09 -7.55 -8.56
C PHE A 93 -9.83 -7.01 -7.34
N LEU A 94 -11.13 -7.29 -7.29
CA LEU A 94 -11.98 -7.01 -6.14
C LEU A 94 -11.73 -8.02 -5.03
N SER A 95 -11.82 -7.52 -3.80
CA SER A 95 -11.90 -8.32 -2.59
C SER A 95 -13.31 -8.84 -2.36
N SER A 96 -13.41 -9.93 -1.59
CA SER A 96 -14.66 -10.36 -0.93
C SER A 96 -15.16 -9.44 0.19
N TYR A 97 -14.36 -8.46 0.63
CA TYR A 97 -14.69 -7.57 1.74
C TYR A 97 -14.46 -6.11 1.40
N ASN A 98 -15.39 -5.28 1.83
CA ASN A 98 -15.23 -3.83 1.90
C ASN A 98 -15.06 -3.41 3.35
N PHE A 99 -14.34 -2.31 3.57
CA PHE A 99 -14.05 -1.82 4.91
C PHE A 99 -14.66 -0.44 5.10
N ILE A 100 -15.24 -0.23 6.28
CA ILE A 100 -15.69 1.07 6.77
C ILE A 100 -14.82 1.36 7.97
N THR A 101 -13.94 2.35 7.87
CA THR A 101 -13.05 2.73 8.98
C THR A 101 -13.67 3.86 9.82
N PRO A 102 -13.19 4.06 11.06
CA PRO A 102 -13.52 5.27 11.82
C PRO A 102 -13.10 6.55 11.10
N ASP A 103 -13.81 7.65 11.33
CA ASP A 103 -13.37 8.94 10.82
C ASP A 103 -11.94 9.24 11.29
N GLY A 104 -11.14 9.76 10.36
CA GLY A 104 -9.72 10.00 10.60
C GLY A 104 -8.83 8.77 10.43
N TRP A 105 -9.29 7.71 9.75
CA TRP A 105 -8.47 6.55 9.41
C TRP A 105 -8.43 6.31 7.91
N ASP A 106 -7.29 5.77 7.45
CA ASP A 106 -7.09 5.33 6.08
C ASP A 106 -6.92 3.80 6.05
N SER A 107 -7.29 3.20 4.91
CA SER A 107 -6.98 1.83 4.56
C SER A 107 -5.82 1.81 3.56
N LEU A 108 -4.66 1.33 4.00
CA LEU A 108 -3.51 1.05 3.13
C LEU A 108 -3.63 -0.37 2.57
N CYS A 109 -3.99 -0.47 1.30
CA CYS A 109 -4.05 -1.72 0.55
C CYS A 109 -2.68 -2.00 -0.10
N MET A 110 -2.07 -3.11 0.25
CA MET A 110 -0.77 -3.55 -0.26
C MET A 110 -0.76 -5.04 -0.60
N ILE A 111 0.23 -5.50 -1.38
CA ILE A 111 0.50 -6.95 -1.50
C ILE A 111 0.76 -7.54 -0.11
N PRO A 112 0.41 -8.82 0.16
CA PRO A 112 0.80 -9.47 1.41
C PRO A 112 2.31 -9.34 1.61
N PRO A 113 2.77 -8.60 2.63
CA PRO A 113 4.19 -8.35 2.81
C PRO A 113 4.91 -9.67 3.01
N ASN A 114 6.06 -9.81 2.33
CA ASN A 114 6.92 -10.98 2.43
C ASN A 114 6.26 -12.28 1.92
N GLY A 115 5.07 -12.21 1.32
CA GLY A 115 4.44 -13.33 0.63
C GLY A 115 5.18 -13.60 -0.67
N ALA A 116 5.87 -14.73 -0.77
CA ALA A 116 6.43 -15.20 -2.03
C ALA A 116 5.28 -15.50 -2.98
N ARG A 117 4.95 -14.58 -3.88
CA ARG A 117 4.06 -14.91 -4.99
C ARG A 117 4.82 -15.77 -5.97
N PRO A 118 4.28 -16.93 -6.40
CA PRO A 118 4.93 -17.80 -7.36
C PRO A 118 5.26 -17.09 -8.69
N ASP A 119 4.46 -16.11 -9.06
CA ASP A 119 4.56 -15.37 -10.32
C ASP A 119 5.51 -14.17 -10.26
N GLY A 120 5.86 -13.68 -9.07
CA GLY A 120 6.73 -12.50 -8.89
C GLY A 120 6.13 -11.18 -9.38
N ILE A 121 4.81 -11.14 -9.63
CA ILE A 121 4.12 -9.97 -10.20
C ILE A 121 3.93 -8.93 -9.10
N PRO A 122 4.41 -7.68 -9.27
CA PRO A 122 4.25 -6.62 -8.27
C PRO A 122 2.79 -6.15 -8.21
N SER A 123 2.47 -5.28 -7.25
CA SER A 123 1.19 -4.56 -7.20
C SER A 123 1.43 -3.10 -6.92
N PHE A 124 0.45 -2.28 -7.26
CA PHE A 124 0.37 -0.96 -6.68
C PHE A 124 -0.13 -1.04 -5.25
N ASN A 125 0.37 -0.12 -4.43
CA ASN A 125 -0.18 0.16 -3.13
C ASN A 125 -1.17 1.32 -3.28
N CYS A 126 -2.24 1.29 -2.52
CA CYS A 126 -3.28 2.32 -2.51
C CYS A 126 -3.54 2.76 -1.08
N LEU A 127 -3.70 4.05 -0.86
CA LEU A 127 -4.17 4.61 0.40
C LEU A 127 -5.60 5.14 0.17
N VAL A 128 -6.58 4.54 0.85
CA VAL A 128 -8.01 4.77 0.60
C VAL A 128 -8.67 5.29 1.87
N GLU A 129 -9.32 6.44 1.79
CA GLU A 129 -10.06 7.07 2.89
C GLU A 129 -11.46 6.42 3.03
N THR A 130 -11.47 5.16 3.48
CA THR A 130 -12.66 4.27 3.57
C THR A 130 -13.72 4.68 4.59
N ASP A 131 -13.51 5.76 5.34
CA ASP A 131 -14.45 6.33 6.29
C ASP A 131 -15.51 7.23 5.61
N TRP A 132 -15.22 7.74 4.41
CA TRP A 132 -16.17 8.50 3.59
C TRP A 132 -16.17 8.10 2.11
N TYR A 133 -15.13 7.42 1.61
CA TYR A 133 -15.07 6.95 0.24
C TYR A 133 -15.51 5.48 0.15
N PRO A 134 -16.76 5.18 -0.26
CA PRO A 134 -17.30 3.83 -0.33
C PRO A 134 -16.83 3.10 -1.60
N GLN A 135 -15.52 2.93 -1.71
CA GLN A 135 -14.94 2.15 -2.80
C GLN A 135 -14.90 0.67 -2.43
N ASN A 136 -15.19 -0.19 -3.41
CA ASN A 136 -14.87 -1.60 -3.24
C ASN A 136 -13.36 -1.77 -3.01
N THR A 137 -12.97 -2.59 -2.04
CA THR A 137 -11.55 -2.88 -1.81
C THR A 137 -11.00 -3.60 -3.03
N GLU A 138 -10.01 -3.00 -3.68
CA GLU A 138 -9.38 -3.55 -4.89
C GLU A 138 -7.86 -3.59 -4.75
N PHE A 139 -7.25 -4.58 -5.39
CA PHE A 139 -5.80 -4.72 -5.52
C PHE A 139 -5.42 -4.66 -6.99
N ARG A 140 -4.40 -3.87 -7.31
CA ARG A 140 -4.04 -3.55 -8.70
C ARG A 140 -2.73 -4.19 -9.09
N PHE A 141 -2.76 -4.94 -10.18
CA PHE A 141 -1.60 -5.69 -10.67
C PHE A 141 -1.18 -5.18 -12.05
N PRO A 142 0.04 -4.66 -12.20
CA PRO A 142 0.67 -4.51 -13.51
C PRO A 142 1.17 -5.86 -14.02
N LEU A 143 0.77 -6.22 -15.24
CA LEU A 143 1.27 -7.34 -16.02
C LEU A 143 2.08 -6.80 -17.21
N GLU A 144 3.17 -7.48 -17.53
CA GLU A 144 3.81 -7.38 -18.83
C GLU A 144 3.13 -8.29 -19.86
N ARG A 145 3.41 -8.07 -21.15
CA ARG A 145 2.81 -8.88 -22.22
C ARG A 145 3.26 -10.33 -22.09
N GLY A 146 2.31 -11.24 -22.19
CA GLY A 146 2.53 -12.67 -21.99
C GLY A 146 2.48 -13.12 -20.53
N GLU A 147 2.52 -12.20 -19.57
CA GLU A 147 2.39 -12.53 -18.15
C GLU A 147 0.96 -12.87 -17.77
N SER A 148 0.84 -13.73 -16.75
CA SER A 148 -0.42 -14.13 -16.16
C SER A 148 -0.30 -14.26 -14.66
N ILE A 149 -1.37 -13.90 -13.97
CA ILE A 149 -1.55 -14.06 -12.53
C ILE A 149 -2.80 -14.90 -12.26
N SER A 150 -2.72 -15.78 -11.27
CA SER A 150 -3.85 -16.64 -10.89
C SER A 150 -4.14 -16.55 -9.41
N PHE A 151 -5.44 -16.55 -9.08
CA PHE A 151 -5.93 -16.58 -7.71
C PHE A 151 -6.88 -17.75 -7.52
N THR A 152 -6.71 -18.48 -6.43
CA THR A 152 -7.72 -19.40 -5.91
C THR A 152 -8.46 -18.73 -4.76
N HIS A 153 -9.54 -19.34 -4.27
CA HIS A 153 -10.23 -18.91 -3.05
C HIS A 153 -9.29 -18.61 -1.87
N ASP A 154 -8.28 -19.44 -1.68
CA ASP A 154 -7.35 -19.36 -0.54
C ASP A 154 -6.08 -18.54 -0.83
N THR A 155 -5.91 -18.04 -2.05
CA THR A 155 -4.77 -17.17 -2.39
C THR A 155 -5.08 -15.73 -1.96
N PRO A 156 -4.34 -15.14 -1.01
CA PRO A 156 -4.58 -13.76 -0.63
C PRO A 156 -4.29 -12.80 -1.79
N LEU A 157 -5.26 -11.96 -2.12
CA LEU A 157 -5.09 -10.83 -3.03
C LEU A 157 -4.11 -9.81 -2.47
N GLY A 158 -4.11 -9.64 -1.14
CA GLY A 158 -3.56 -8.47 -0.52
C GLY A 158 -3.55 -8.50 1.01
N GLN A 159 -2.97 -7.46 1.58
CA GLN A 159 -3.11 -7.09 2.97
C GLN A 159 -3.65 -5.66 3.06
N VAL A 160 -4.61 -5.44 3.95
CA VAL A 160 -5.06 -4.10 4.35
C VAL A 160 -4.51 -3.77 5.73
N LEU A 161 -3.89 -2.60 5.84
CA LEU A 161 -3.47 -1.99 7.10
C LEU A 161 -4.38 -0.79 7.36
N PHE A 162 -4.98 -0.73 8.55
CA PHE A 162 -5.75 0.45 8.97
C PHE A 162 -4.81 1.39 9.71
N VAL A 163 -4.71 2.63 9.23
CA VAL A 163 -3.74 3.60 9.72
C VAL A 163 -4.46 4.89 10.11
N PRO A 164 -4.25 5.42 11.32
CA PRO A 164 -4.87 6.69 11.69
C PRO A 164 -4.23 7.84 10.88
N ARG A 165 -5.06 8.78 10.42
CA ARG A 165 -4.65 10.03 9.79
C ARG A 165 -4.05 10.95 10.86
N VAL A 166 -2.77 10.76 11.12
CA VAL A 166 -1.97 11.61 12.03
C VAL A 166 -1.03 12.51 11.26
N THR A 167 -0.84 13.74 11.75
CA THR A 167 0.22 14.60 11.23
C THR A 167 1.55 14.14 11.83
N LEU A 168 2.43 13.58 11.01
CA LEU A 168 3.77 13.21 11.47
C LEU A 168 4.64 14.46 11.67
N ARG A 169 5.35 14.53 12.80
CA ARG A 169 6.38 15.52 13.07
C ARG A 169 7.69 14.82 13.42
N LEU A 170 8.70 15.05 12.60
CA LEU A 170 10.06 14.57 12.84
C LEU A 170 10.88 15.67 13.52
N PHE A 171 11.67 15.31 14.52
CA PHE A 171 12.60 16.25 15.16
C PHE A 171 13.93 15.57 15.51
N ASP A 172 15.01 16.31 15.40
CA ASP A 172 16.35 15.83 15.74
C ASP A 172 16.47 15.62 17.26
N LEU A 173 16.92 14.44 17.64
CA LEU A 173 17.36 14.14 19.00
C LEU A 173 18.87 14.36 19.10
N ALA A 174 19.32 14.83 20.26
CA ALA A 174 20.74 14.99 20.52
C ALA A 174 21.45 13.62 20.51
N PRO A 175 22.71 13.52 20.09
CA PRO A 175 23.47 12.28 20.20
C PRO A 175 23.45 11.74 21.64
N GLY A 176 23.06 10.47 21.80
CA GLY A 176 22.97 9.81 23.11
C GLY A 176 21.66 10.00 23.87
N THR A 177 20.70 10.78 23.35
CA THR A 177 19.34 10.83 23.91
C THR A 177 18.44 9.79 23.23
N ASN A 178 18.08 8.74 23.97
CA ASN A 178 17.16 7.68 23.52
C ASN A 178 15.74 7.86 24.09
N THR A 179 15.48 8.97 24.75
CA THR A 179 14.15 9.29 25.31
C THR A 179 13.57 10.46 24.54
N LEU A 180 12.31 10.30 24.13
CA LEU A 180 11.57 11.45 23.63
C LEU A 180 11.39 12.44 24.78
N PRO A 181 11.43 13.76 24.52
CA PRO A 181 10.95 14.73 25.48
C PRO A 181 9.52 14.34 25.88
N ALA A 182 9.19 14.49 27.17
CA ALA A 182 7.85 14.19 27.66
C ALA A 182 6.81 14.88 26.76
N PRO A 183 5.76 14.17 26.31
CA PRO A 183 4.80 14.71 25.38
C PRO A 183 4.26 16.02 25.95
N ARG A 184 4.36 17.10 25.17
CA ARG A 184 3.81 18.38 25.58
C ARG A 184 2.32 18.18 25.80
N THR A 185 1.88 18.37 27.04
CA THR A 185 0.45 18.29 27.36
C THR A 185 -0.25 19.30 26.46
N PRO A 186 -1.17 18.86 25.58
CA PRO A 186 -1.84 19.78 24.67
C PRO A 186 -2.51 20.87 25.51
N HIS A 187 -2.19 22.14 25.23
CA HIS A 187 -2.86 23.25 25.88
C HIS A 187 -4.35 23.14 25.57
N ALA A 188 -5.18 23.13 26.63
CA ALA A 188 -6.60 22.76 26.61
C ALA A 188 -7.55 23.64 25.77
N ALA A 189 -7.04 24.46 24.84
CA ALA A 189 -7.81 25.43 24.07
C ALA A 189 -7.57 25.41 22.55
N GLU A 190 -6.67 24.57 22.03
CA GLU A 190 -6.44 24.47 20.57
C GLU A 190 -7.18 23.27 19.98
N SER A 191 -8.23 23.57 19.21
CA SER A 191 -8.80 22.85 18.04
C SER A 191 -8.87 21.30 18.07
N VAL A 192 -9.97 20.75 17.53
CA VAL A 192 -10.18 19.33 17.18
C VAL A 192 -9.25 18.88 16.02
N ALA A 193 -8.02 19.38 15.97
CA ALA A 193 -7.01 18.92 15.03
C ALA A 193 -6.54 17.53 15.45
N ALA A 194 -6.45 16.60 14.51
CA ALA A 194 -5.93 15.27 14.76
C ALA A 194 -4.57 15.35 15.49
N PRO A 195 -4.33 14.53 16.52
CA PRO A 195 -3.09 14.58 17.29
C PRO A 195 -1.89 14.38 16.34
N ALA A 196 -0.89 15.25 16.49
CA ALA A 196 0.36 15.08 15.77
C ALA A 196 1.16 13.94 16.43
N LEU A 197 1.68 13.02 15.62
CA LEU A 197 2.59 11.99 16.08
C LEU A 197 4.01 12.55 16.04
N GLU A 198 4.63 12.68 17.20
CA GLU A 198 6.00 13.16 17.36
C GLU A 198 6.98 11.98 17.35
N VAL A 199 7.90 11.96 16.39
CA VAL A 199 8.93 10.91 16.25
C VAL A 199 10.31 11.58 16.28
N GLY A 200 11.14 11.13 17.21
CA GLY A 200 12.52 11.56 17.31
C GLY A 200 13.39 10.89 16.25
N VAL A 201 14.37 11.61 15.72
CA VAL A 201 15.30 11.13 14.71
C VAL A 201 16.73 11.21 15.25
N VAL A 202 17.48 10.11 15.15
CA VAL A 202 18.87 10.01 15.62
C VAL A 202 19.75 9.52 14.48
N SER A 203 20.94 10.10 14.30
CA SER A 203 21.88 9.61 13.28
C SER A 203 22.37 8.19 13.62
N ALA A 204 22.41 7.30 12.63
CA ALA A 204 22.90 5.95 12.80
C ALA A 204 24.40 5.96 13.14
N GLY A 205 24.77 5.38 14.28
CA GLY A 205 26.12 5.52 14.87
C GLY A 205 27.27 4.98 14.03
N LEU A 206 27.03 4.06 13.09
CA LEU A 206 28.10 3.43 12.30
C LEU A 206 28.72 4.34 11.23
N ARG A 207 27.97 5.35 10.76
CA ARG A 207 28.42 6.39 9.81
C ARG A 207 27.71 7.72 10.13
N GLY A 208 27.83 8.15 11.39
CA GLY A 208 27.17 9.34 11.88
C GLY A 208 27.46 10.58 11.01
N GLY A 209 26.43 11.38 10.73
CA GLY A 209 26.54 12.61 9.92
C GLY A 209 26.58 12.42 8.40
N LEU A 210 26.52 11.17 7.91
CA LEU A 210 26.38 10.87 6.48
C LEU A 210 24.96 10.45 6.12
N GLY A 211 24.59 10.61 4.84
CA GLY A 211 23.23 10.40 4.36
C GLY A 211 22.30 11.59 4.63
N ARG A 212 21.15 11.57 3.95
CA ARG A 212 20.14 12.63 4.09
C ARG A 212 19.22 12.34 5.27
N HIS A 213 18.81 13.40 5.98
CA HIS A 213 17.78 13.31 7.00
C HIS A 213 16.49 12.75 6.39
N PRO A 214 15.70 11.92 7.13
CA PRO A 214 14.39 11.49 6.67
C PRO A 214 13.51 12.69 6.30
N THR A 215 12.83 12.59 5.17
CA THR A 215 11.95 13.67 4.69
C THR A 215 10.62 13.09 4.22
N HIS A 216 9.56 13.89 4.34
CA HIS A 216 8.33 13.60 3.62
C HIS A 216 8.54 13.74 2.12
N GLU A 217 7.96 12.81 1.36
CA GLU A 217 7.92 12.95 -0.09
C GLU A 217 6.79 13.91 -0.45
N ASN A 218 7.15 15.17 -0.65
CA ASN A 218 6.23 16.20 -1.12
C ASN A 218 6.19 16.28 -2.64
N ARG A 219 7.10 15.60 -3.34
CA ARG A 219 7.03 15.51 -4.80
C ARG A 219 5.92 14.56 -5.18
N ARG A 220 5.38 14.79 -6.36
CA ARG A 220 4.47 13.83 -6.97
C ARG A 220 5.27 12.58 -7.33
N ALA A 221 4.68 11.43 -7.08
CA ALA A 221 5.21 10.16 -7.57
C ALA A 221 5.50 10.28 -9.07
N TRP A 222 6.63 9.73 -9.51
CA TRP A 222 6.99 9.63 -10.92
C TRP A 222 6.18 8.50 -11.57
N LEU A 223 4.86 8.68 -11.60
CA LEU A 223 3.93 7.77 -12.23
C LEU A 223 3.63 8.22 -13.66
N PRO A 224 3.26 7.29 -14.56
CA PRO A 224 2.74 7.62 -15.87
C PRO A 224 1.65 8.68 -15.76
N GLN A 225 1.58 9.60 -16.73
CA GLN A 225 0.66 10.74 -16.68
C GLN A 225 -0.80 10.32 -16.45
N GLN A 226 -1.17 9.14 -16.90
CA GLN A 226 -2.53 8.60 -16.78
C GLN A 226 -2.83 8.10 -15.35
N THR A 227 -1.84 7.64 -14.58
CA THR A 227 -2.01 7.28 -13.16
C THR A 227 -2.33 8.52 -12.29
N ARG A 228 -2.09 9.73 -12.80
CA ARG A 228 -2.50 11.00 -12.15
C ARG A 228 -4.02 11.14 -11.98
N PHE A 229 -4.81 10.29 -12.64
CA PHE A 229 -6.25 10.22 -12.45
C PHE A 229 -6.67 9.23 -11.34
N CYS A 230 -5.71 8.68 -10.59
CA CYS A 230 -5.93 7.79 -9.46
C CYS A 230 -5.30 8.37 -8.18
N PRO A 231 -5.99 9.29 -7.49
CA PRO A 231 -5.44 9.97 -6.32
C PRO A 231 -4.98 9.02 -5.21
N VAL A 232 -5.70 7.91 -4.97
CA VAL A 232 -5.36 6.90 -3.96
C VAL A 232 -3.98 6.24 -4.18
N VAL A 233 -3.53 6.13 -5.44
CA VAL A 233 -2.19 5.64 -5.81
C VAL A 233 -1.13 6.75 -5.71
N GLU A 234 -1.51 8.01 -5.93
CA GLU A 234 -0.62 9.17 -5.76
C GLU A 234 -0.39 9.48 -4.26
N ASP A 235 -1.42 9.38 -3.43
CA ASP A 235 -1.37 9.79 -2.03
C ASP A 235 -0.54 8.83 -1.16
N VAL A 236 -0.56 7.52 -1.46
CA VAL A 236 0.28 6.56 -0.74
C VAL A 236 1.78 6.86 -0.92
N HIS A 237 2.18 7.49 -2.03
CA HIS A 237 3.58 7.88 -2.23
C HIS A 237 4.05 8.93 -1.23
N ARG A 238 3.13 9.74 -0.70
CA ARG A 238 3.39 10.76 0.32
C ARG A 238 3.29 10.19 1.75
N PHE A 239 2.90 8.93 1.89
CA PHE A 239 2.71 8.30 3.18
C PHE A 239 4.06 8.00 3.86
N GLY A 240 4.19 8.41 5.12
CA GLY A 240 5.40 8.18 5.91
C GLY A 240 6.59 9.10 5.59
N ALA A 241 7.78 8.66 5.95
CA ALA A 241 9.06 9.33 5.78
C ALA A 241 10.00 8.52 4.88
N LEU A 242 10.67 9.18 3.95
CA LEU A 242 11.69 8.57 3.10
C LEU A 242 12.94 8.24 3.91
N LEU A 243 13.50 7.07 3.67
CA LEU A 243 14.75 6.62 4.27
C LEU A 243 15.88 6.75 3.27
N TYR A 244 17.04 7.22 3.72
CA TYR A 244 18.24 7.36 2.90
C TYR A 244 19.37 6.47 3.45
N PRO A 245 20.28 5.98 2.59
CA PRO A 245 21.43 5.20 3.04
C PRO A 245 22.47 6.13 3.70
N PRO A 246 23.33 5.63 4.61
CA PRO A 246 24.43 6.40 5.19
C PRO A 246 25.57 6.54 4.19
N LEU A 247 25.32 7.22 3.07
CA LEU A 247 26.25 7.49 1.97
C LEU A 247 26.36 8.99 1.75
N ALA A 248 27.54 9.47 1.40
CA ALA A 248 27.69 10.83 0.88
C ALA A 248 27.06 10.95 -0.53
N PRO A 249 26.71 12.16 -1.00
CA PRO A 249 26.16 12.35 -2.36
C PRO A 249 27.06 11.83 -3.48
N THR A 250 28.38 11.83 -3.25
CA THR A 250 29.40 11.32 -4.17
C THR A 250 29.58 9.80 -4.10
N GLU A 251 28.95 9.11 -3.16
CA GLU A 251 29.10 7.68 -2.96
C GLU A 251 27.92 6.90 -3.55
N SER A 252 28.18 5.67 -3.98
CA SER A 252 27.14 4.68 -4.30
C SER A 252 27.65 3.27 -4.05
N ALA A 253 26.71 2.33 -3.91
CA ALA A 253 27.00 0.90 -3.93
C ALA A 253 26.14 0.21 -5.00
N GLN A 254 26.68 -0.82 -5.62
CA GLN A 254 25.95 -1.72 -6.49
C GLN A 254 26.01 -3.12 -5.91
N VAL A 255 24.85 -3.76 -5.77
CA VAL A 255 24.70 -5.13 -5.28
C VAL A 255 24.25 -6.00 -6.44
N VAL A 256 24.98 -7.08 -6.69
CA VAL A 256 24.67 -8.06 -7.74
C VAL A 256 24.60 -9.44 -7.11
N MET A 257 23.47 -10.12 -7.30
CA MET A 257 23.36 -11.54 -6.96
C MET A 257 23.87 -12.38 -8.12
N ARG A 258 24.90 -13.18 -7.89
CA ARG A 258 25.42 -14.15 -8.86
C ARG A 258 24.71 -15.48 -8.76
N ASP A 259 24.90 -16.30 -9.80
CA ASP A 259 24.52 -17.70 -9.77
C ASP A 259 25.17 -18.38 -8.56
N ARG A 260 24.41 -19.24 -7.86
CA ARG A 260 24.80 -19.94 -6.61
C ARG A 260 24.72 -19.12 -5.31
N GLY A 261 24.09 -17.94 -5.31
CA GLY A 261 23.76 -17.20 -4.08
C GLY A 261 24.92 -16.36 -3.52
N GLU A 262 25.99 -16.17 -4.30
CA GLU A 262 27.05 -15.22 -3.96
C GLU A 262 26.59 -13.79 -4.26
N MET A 263 26.84 -12.86 -3.33
CA MET A 263 26.62 -11.44 -3.56
C MET A 263 27.94 -10.73 -3.87
N LEU A 264 27.93 -9.92 -4.93
CA LEU A 264 28.97 -8.94 -5.16
C LEU A 264 28.46 -7.56 -4.80
N ILE A 265 29.26 -6.84 -4.00
CA ILE A 265 29.03 -5.45 -3.67
C ILE A 265 30.19 -4.63 -4.19
N THR A 266 29.92 -3.76 -5.15
CA THR A 266 30.91 -2.79 -5.65
C THR A 266 30.59 -1.43 -5.06
N PHE A 267 31.55 -0.86 -4.34
CA PHE A 267 31.45 0.49 -3.80
C PHE A 267 32.12 1.48 -4.75
N TYR A 268 31.46 2.61 -4.99
CA TYR A 268 31.94 3.64 -5.90
C TYR A 268 32.03 4.99 -5.19
N VAL A 269 33.03 5.77 -5.60
CA VAL A 269 33.21 7.16 -5.19
C VAL A 269 33.32 8.00 -6.45
N ALA A 270 32.58 9.11 -6.50
CA ALA A 270 32.67 10.08 -7.57
C ALA A 270 33.98 10.88 -7.47
N ASP A 271 34.68 11.04 -8.59
CA ASP A 271 35.83 11.95 -8.69
C ASP A 271 35.39 13.43 -8.76
N GLU A 272 36.35 14.34 -8.95
CA GLU A 272 36.09 15.78 -9.07
C GLU A 272 35.20 16.14 -10.28
N LEU A 273 35.14 15.26 -11.29
CA LEU A 273 34.29 15.40 -12.48
C LEU A 273 32.92 14.74 -12.30
N GLY A 274 32.65 14.15 -11.13
CA GLY A 274 31.43 13.42 -10.84
C GLY A 274 31.39 11.99 -11.42
N GLN A 275 32.49 11.50 -12.01
CA GLN A 275 32.56 10.14 -12.53
C GLN A 275 32.70 9.14 -11.39
N ARG A 276 31.76 8.19 -11.30
CA ARG A 276 31.75 7.15 -10.26
C ARG A 276 32.77 6.07 -10.60
N LEU A 277 33.88 6.03 -9.88
CA LEU A 277 34.93 5.03 -10.04
C LEU A 277 34.81 3.95 -8.95
N PRO A 278 35.01 2.66 -9.29
CA PRO A 278 34.98 1.60 -8.29
C PRO A 278 36.13 1.79 -7.30
N ALA A 279 35.79 1.95 -6.02
CA ALA A 279 36.75 2.05 -4.94
C ALA A 279 37.18 0.67 -4.44
N PHE A 280 36.22 -0.25 -4.29
CA PHE A 280 36.49 -1.67 -4.08
C PHE A 280 35.31 -2.53 -4.50
N THR A 281 35.59 -3.82 -4.71
CA THR A 281 34.58 -4.86 -4.90
C THR A 281 34.73 -5.93 -3.83
N ALA A 282 33.64 -6.23 -3.14
CA ALA A 282 33.54 -7.23 -2.09
C ALA A 282 32.65 -8.38 -2.52
N ARG A 283 33.14 -9.61 -2.32
CA ARG A 283 32.34 -10.82 -2.49
C ARG A 283 31.89 -11.34 -1.14
N ILE A 284 30.59 -11.53 -0.99
CA ILE A 284 29.93 -12.14 0.16
C ILE A 284 29.52 -13.56 -0.25
N GLY A 285 30.10 -14.56 0.42
CA GLY A 285 29.83 -15.96 0.13
C GLY A 285 28.37 -16.37 0.35
N ALA A 286 27.95 -17.45 -0.29
CA ALA A 286 26.61 -18.04 -0.13
C ALA A 286 26.41 -18.81 1.20
N GLY A 287 27.38 -18.76 2.11
CA GLY A 287 27.46 -19.59 3.33
C GLY A 287 27.20 -18.82 4.64
N GLU A 288 26.68 -19.57 5.62
CA GLU A 288 26.09 -19.20 6.93
C GLU A 288 25.23 -17.91 6.96
N PRO A 289 23.90 -18.03 7.14
CA PRO A 289 23.01 -16.88 7.32
C PRO A 289 23.50 -16.01 8.48
N GLY A 290 23.67 -14.70 8.26
CA GLY A 290 24.12 -13.82 9.34
C GLY A 290 24.43 -12.40 8.92
N ASP A 291 24.73 -11.57 9.92
CA ASP A 291 25.18 -10.19 9.71
C ASP A 291 26.45 -10.16 8.83
N ILE A 292 26.70 -9.04 8.16
CA ILE A 292 27.90 -8.88 7.31
C ILE A 292 29.19 -9.05 8.12
N ASP A 293 29.12 -8.82 9.42
CA ASP A 293 30.19 -9.12 10.37
C ASP A 293 30.58 -10.61 10.40
N GLY A 294 29.60 -11.51 10.25
CA GLY A 294 29.82 -12.96 10.19
C GLY A 294 30.10 -13.48 8.78
N ALA A 295 29.83 -12.68 7.75
CA ALA A 295 29.98 -13.12 6.38
C ALA A 295 31.46 -13.17 5.94
N ALA A 296 31.80 -14.19 5.15
CA ALA A 296 33.08 -14.27 4.46
C ALA A 296 33.13 -13.21 3.34
N ILE A 297 33.73 -12.06 3.65
CA ILE A 297 34.00 -10.98 2.71
C ILE A 297 35.40 -11.18 2.12
N THR A 298 35.50 -11.24 0.80
CA THR A 298 36.79 -11.16 0.09
C THR A 298 36.81 -9.91 -0.77
N LEU A 299 37.82 -9.06 -0.63
CA LEU A 299 38.06 -7.97 -1.57
C LEU A 299 38.71 -8.52 -2.84
N THR A 300 38.07 -8.29 -3.98
CA THR A 300 38.59 -8.74 -5.28
C THR A 300 39.36 -7.65 -6.01
N GLU A 301 39.02 -6.39 -5.76
CA GLU A 301 39.64 -5.20 -6.37
C GLU A 301 39.57 -4.05 -5.36
N HIS A 302 40.62 -3.22 -5.24
CA HIS A 302 40.59 -1.98 -4.45
C HIS A 302 41.59 -0.94 -4.98
N SER A 303 41.22 0.34 -4.93
CA SER A 303 42.01 1.46 -5.48
C SER A 303 43.13 1.97 -4.55
N GLY A 304 43.44 1.24 -3.47
CA GLY A 304 44.41 1.65 -2.43
C GLY A 304 43.88 2.69 -1.43
N ALA A 305 42.77 3.37 -1.72
CA ALA A 305 42.12 4.31 -0.81
C ALA A 305 41.38 3.62 0.35
N TYR A 306 41.02 2.35 0.17
CA TYR A 306 40.37 1.52 1.18
C TYR A 306 41.22 0.27 1.39
N ASP A 307 41.61 0.04 2.64
CA ASP A 307 42.10 -1.26 3.07
C ASP A 307 40.92 -2.20 3.42
N GLU A 308 41.22 -3.47 3.69
CA GLU A 308 40.20 -4.48 3.98
C GLU A 308 39.36 -4.14 5.20
N ALA A 309 39.99 -3.63 6.26
CA ALA A 309 39.31 -3.26 7.50
C ALA A 309 38.32 -2.10 7.28
N SER A 310 38.73 -1.08 6.52
CA SER A 310 37.89 0.07 6.18
C SER A 310 36.73 -0.34 5.28
N ALA A 311 36.98 -1.19 4.28
CA ALA A 311 35.94 -1.72 3.40
C ALA A 311 34.91 -2.54 4.19
N ARG A 312 35.35 -3.41 5.11
CA ARG A 312 34.45 -4.19 5.98
C ARG A 312 33.61 -3.30 6.89
N THR A 313 34.23 -2.29 7.50
CA THR A 313 33.53 -1.32 8.36
C THR A 313 32.45 -0.59 7.57
N LEU A 314 32.77 -0.17 6.35
CA LEU A 314 31.82 0.50 5.45
C LEU A 314 30.65 -0.41 5.05
N LEU A 315 30.92 -1.66 4.66
CA LEU A 315 29.87 -2.61 4.29
C LEU A 315 28.94 -2.91 5.48
N THR A 316 29.50 -3.08 6.67
CA THR A 316 28.73 -3.29 7.91
C THR A 316 27.85 -2.09 8.24
N ALA A 317 28.34 -0.88 8.00
CA ALA A 317 27.57 0.34 8.20
C ALA A 317 26.45 0.53 7.17
N LEU A 318 26.61 0.00 5.96
CA LEU A 318 25.64 0.16 4.86
C LEU A 318 24.59 -0.92 4.82
N PHE A 319 24.93 -2.14 5.22
CA PHE A 319 24.13 -3.31 4.94
C PHE A 319 23.93 -4.18 6.20
N ALA A 320 22.92 -5.05 6.16
CA ALA A 320 22.57 -5.96 7.26
C ALA A 320 22.02 -7.29 6.71
N GLY A 321 22.20 -8.36 7.49
CA GLY A 321 21.54 -9.66 7.26
C GLY A 321 21.68 -10.23 5.85
N ALA A 322 22.88 -10.14 5.27
CA ALA A 322 23.14 -10.64 3.92
C ALA A 322 22.88 -12.16 3.86
N ASN A 323 22.09 -12.60 2.87
CA ASN A 323 21.68 -14.00 2.66
C ASN A 323 20.89 -14.64 3.82
N ALA A 324 20.20 -13.83 4.64
CA ALA A 324 19.30 -14.31 5.69
C ALA A 324 17.87 -13.75 5.52
N PRO A 325 16.98 -14.36 4.71
CA PRO A 325 17.13 -15.62 3.95
C PRO A 325 17.96 -15.48 2.65
N PRO A 326 18.25 -16.58 1.92
CA PRO A 326 19.04 -16.53 0.69
C PRO A 326 18.50 -15.50 -0.30
N GLY A 327 19.40 -14.71 -0.89
CA GLY A 327 19.01 -13.64 -1.79
C GLY A 327 18.79 -12.29 -1.11
N VAL A 328 18.64 -12.25 0.22
CA VAL A 328 18.26 -11.04 0.95
C VAL A 328 19.46 -10.17 1.29
N ILE A 329 19.26 -8.86 1.19
CA ILE A 329 20.14 -7.86 1.78
C ILE A 329 19.31 -6.75 2.43
N GLY A 330 19.65 -6.43 3.67
CA GLY A 330 19.16 -5.23 4.35
C GLY A 330 20.07 -4.05 4.02
N ILE A 331 19.49 -2.89 3.74
CA ILE A 331 20.22 -1.63 3.53
C ILE A 331 19.88 -0.72 4.69
N ARG A 332 20.89 -0.40 5.50
CA ARG A 332 20.71 0.40 6.71
C ARG A 332 20.34 1.83 6.34
N SER A 333 19.47 2.45 7.14
CA SER A 333 19.19 3.88 7.04
C SER A 333 20.26 4.71 7.74
N ALA A 334 20.49 5.91 7.23
CA ALA A 334 21.35 6.92 7.83
C ALA A 334 20.84 7.43 9.19
N TYR A 335 19.56 7.24 9.47
CA TYR A 335 18.92 7.68 10.70
C TYR A 335 18.02 6.59 11.26
N LEU A 336 17.91 6.56 12.58
CA LEU A 336 17.01 5.73 13.36
C LEU A 336 15.86 6.59 13.86
N PHE A 337 14.73 5.95 14.17
CA PHE A 337 13.60 6.59 14.82
C PHE A 337 13.56 6.24 16.30
N VAL A 338 13.03 7.17 17.09
CA VAL A 338 12.57 6.93 18.45
C VAL A 338 11.10 7.29 18.47
N THR A 339 10.24 6.27 18.64
CA THR A 339 8.79 6.44 18.63
C THR A 339 8.24 6.55 20.05
N PRO A 340 7.04 7.15 20.23
CA PRO A 340 6.34 7.08 21.51
C PRO A 340 6.01 5.63 21.89
N ASP A 341 5.90 5.37 23.19
CA ASP A 341 5.49 4.08 23.72
C ASP A 341 4.23 3.55 23.02
N GLY A 342 4.30 2.31 22.56
CA GLY A 342 3.17 1.67 21.88
C GLY A 342 3.02 2.06 20.42
N VAL A 343 4.02 2.68 19.79
CA VAL A 343 4.03 2.97 18.34
C VAL A 343 5.18 2.22 17.69
N ASP A 344 4.88 1.46 16.63
CA ASP A 344 5.87 0.76 15.83
C ASP A 344 6.24 1.51 14.58
N THR A 345 7.51 1.35 14.18
CA THR A 345 7.99 1.77 12.87
C THR A 345 7.83 0.60 11.89
N VAL A 346 7.10 0.81 10.80
CA VAL A 346 7.01 -0.13 9.68
C VAL A 346 7.85 0.40 8.53
N VAL A 347 8.80 -0.41 8.07
CA VAL A 347 9.73 -0.10 6.98
C VAL A 347 9.39 -0.94 5.77
N THR A 348 9.32 -0.30 4.60
CA THR A 348 9.07 -0.96 3.32
C THR A 348 9.83 -0.26 2.19
N SER A 349 9.69 -0.75 0.96
CA SER A 349 10.14 -0.03 -0.23
C SER A 349 9.39 1.27 -0.43
N LEU A 350 9.91 2.10 -1.31
CA LEU A 350 9.16 3.25 -1.82
C LEU A 350 7.85 2.81 -2.45
N PHE A 351 6.75 3.39 -1.99
CA PHE A 351 5.45 3.11 -2.57
C PHE A 351 5.39 3.62 -4.01
N ASN A 352 5.00 2.72 -4.92
CA ASN A 352 4.71 3.00 -6.32
C ASN A 352 5.89 3.62 -7.10
N ASP A 353 7.15 3.30 -6.73
CA ASP A 353 8.34 3.64 -7.53
C ASP A 353 8.53 2.63 -8.67
N ILE A 354 8.05 2.99 -9.86
CA ILE A 354 8.10 2.13 -11.06
C ILE A 354 9.44 2.18 -11.81
N VAL A 355 10.37 3.05 -11.41
CA VAL A 355 11.62 3.30 -12.15
C VAL A 355 12.75 2.41 -11.66
N ARG A 356 12.62 1.80 -10.49
CA ARG A 356 13.66 0.93 -9.92
C ARG A 356 13.60 -0.48 -10.49
N PRO A 357 14.75 -1.19 -10.56
CA PRO A 357 14.75 -2.62 -10.80
C PRO A 357 13.76 -3.28 -9.84
N LEU A 358 12.92 -4.18 -10.35
CA LEU A 358 11.91 -4.94 -9.60
C LEU A 358 12.57 -5.95 -8.65
N VAL A 359 13.32 -5.44 -7.67
CA VAL A 359 13.85 -6.23 -6.57
C VAL A 359 12.74 -6.31 -5.54
N THR A 360 12.36 -7.52 -5.16
CA THR A 360 11.25 -7.75 -4.23
C THR A 360 11.61 -7.18 -2.86
N PRO A 361 10.89 -6.17 -2.36
CA PRO A 361 11.15 -5.63 -1.04
C PRO A 361 10.49 -6.49 0.04
N LEU A 362 11.08 -6.50 1.23
CA LEU A 362 10.45 -7.03 2.42
C LEU A 362 9.97 -5.89 3.30
N THR A 363 8.76 -6.04 3.85
CA THR A 363 8.23 -5.11 4.84
C THR A 363 8.55 -5.63 6.23
N THR A 364 9.09 -4.77 7.07
CA THR A 364 9.48 -5.12 8.45
C THR A 364 8.81 -4.19 9.44
N ARG A 365 8.48 -4.74 10.61
CA ARG A 365 7.95 -4.00 11.75
C ARG A 365 9.01 -3.99 12.83
N VAL A 366 9.37 -2.80 13.29
CA VAL A 366 10.46 -2.55 14.23
C VAL A 366 9.90 -1.76 15.41
N GLN A 367 10.14 -2.27 16.61
CA GLN A 367 9.84 -1.54 17.84
C GLN A 367 10.97 -0.54 18.08
N THR A 368 10.64 0.74 18.06
CA THR A 368 11.61 1.84 18.24
C THR A 368 11.26 2.73 19.43
N ASP A 369 10.35 2.28 20.29
CA ASP A 369 10.01 2.90 21.57
C ASP A 369 10.92 2.33 22.66
N GLY A 370 12.08 2.96 22.84
CA GLY A 370 13.03 2.60 23.89
C GLY A 370 14.11 1.59 23.48
N GLU A 371 13.99 0.96 22.32
CA GLU A 371 15.01 0.05 21.77
C GLU A 371 15.72 0.67 20.56
N SER A 372 17.06 0.72 20.61
CA SER A 372 17.87 1.19 19.48
C SER A 372 18.05 0.05 18.47
N GLN A 373 17.03 -0.17 17.65
CA GLN A 373 17.12 -1.15 16.56
C GLN A 373 17.68 -0.51 15.29
N VAL A 374 18.48 -1.29 14.56
CA VAL A 374 18.98 -0.89 13.25
C VAL A 374 17.81 -0.86 12.28
N LEU A 375 17.53 0.32 11.74
CA LEU A 375 16.53 0.48 10.70
C LEU A 375 17.14 0.09 9.35
N ALA A 376 16.58 -0.94 8.70
CA ALA A 376 17.04 -1.39 7.40
C ALA A 376 15.87 -1.64 6.43
N CYS A 377 16.07 -1.26 5.16
CA CYS A 377 15.19 -1.62 4.06
C CYS A 377 15.67 -2.93 3.44
N TRP A 378 14.81 -3.93 3.44
CA TRP A 378 15.17 -5.29 3.08
C TRP A 378 14.74 -5.62 1.65
N TYR A 379 15.64 -6.25 0.89
CA TYR A 379 15.44 -6.54 -0.52
C TYR A 379 15.86 -7.98 -0.84
N VAL A 380 15.06 -8.68 -1.64
CA VAL A 380 15.34 -10.03 -2.14
C VAL A 380 15.84 -9.94 -3.59
N LEU A 381 17.13 -10.19 -3.81
CA LEU A 381 17.73 -10.21 -5.13
C LEU A 381 17.65 -11.61 -5.75
N LYS A 382 17.18 -11.67 -7.00
CA LYS A 382 17.30 -12.87 -7.86
C LYS A 382 18.65 -12.87 -8.58
N PRO A 383 19.24 -14.03 -8.90
CA PRO A 383 20.45 -14.11 -9.72
C PRO A 383 20.35 -13.30 -11.00
N GLY A 384 21.41 -12.55 -11.33
CA GLY A 384 21.46 -11.65 -12.50
C GLY A 384 20.83 -10.28 -12.27
N LEU A 385 20.08 -10.07 -11.18
CA LEU A 385 19.58 -8.73 -10.83
C LEU A 385 20.67 -7.88 -10.20
N THR A 386 20.65 -6.61 -10.58
CA THR A 386 21.56 -5.59 -10.10
C THR A 386 20.75 -4.50 -9.40
N PHE A 387 21.17 -4.14 -8.20
CA PHE A 387 20.52 -3.11 -7.40
C PHE A 387 21.53 -2.02 -7.05
N SER A 388 21.21 -0.76 -7.38
CA SER A 388 22.08 0.38 -7.16
C SER A 388 21.55 1.26 -6.03
N ILE A 389 22.44 1.68 -5.15
CA ILE A 389 22.18 2.53 -3.99
C ILE A 389 23.01 3.79 -4.17
N VAL A 390 22.38 4.96 -4.08
CA VAL A 390 23.04 6.26 -4.27
C VAL A 390 22.72 7.14 -3.07
N GLY A 391 23.70 7.91 -2.57
CA GLY A 391 23.54 8.65 -1.32
C GLY A 391 22.47 9.74 -1.30
N ASP A 392 22.03 10.23 -2.45
CA ASP A 392 20.96 11.22 -2.57
C ASP A 392 19.57 10.63 -2.89
N ALA A 393 19.51 9.32 -3.16
CA ALA A 393 18.30 8.59 -3.49
C ALA A 393 17.78 7.83 -2.26
N PRO A 394 16.46 7.83 -2.02
CA PRO A 394 15.92 7.08 -0.90
C PRO A 394 16.06 5.56 -1.14
N ILE A 395 16.16 4.77 -0.07
CA ILE A 395 16.24 3.31 -0.09
C ILE A 395 14.97 2.64 0.42
N GLY A 396 13.97 3.42 0.80
CA GLY A 396 12.69 2.91 1.29
C GLY A 396 11.90 3.98 2.00
N GLN A 397 10.87 3.55 2.70
CA GLN A 397 9.89 4.41 3.34
C GLN A 397 9.50 3.82 4.70
N ALA A 398 9.36 4.67 5.70
CA ALA A 398 8.91 4.30 7.04
C ALA A 398 7.60 4.98 7.38
N PHE A 399 6.68 4.26 8.01
CA PHE A 399 5.46 4.82 8.58
C PHE A 399 5.21 4.24 9.96
N PHE A 400 4.33 4.88 10.73
CA PHE A 400 4.22 4.65 12.16
C PHE A 400 2.82 4.18 12.52
N LEU A 401 2.74 3.04 13.21
CA LEU A 401 1.48 2.38 13.55
C LEU A 401 1.34 2.25 15.07
N PRO A 402 0.25 2.73 15.67
CA PRO A 402 -0.08 2.38 17.04
C PRO A 402 -0.24 0.86 17.21
N ARG A 403 0.18 0.32 18.35
CA ARG A 403 -0.01 -1.08 18.77
C ARG A 403 -1.40 -1.35 19.33
N GLU A 404 -2.39 -0.62 18.87
CA GLU A 404 -3.75 -0.81 19.31
C GLU A 404 -4.34 -2.07 18.66
N GLU A 405 -5.10 -2.83 19.44
CA GLU A 405 -5.84 -3.95 18.90
C GLU A 405 -6.95 -3.42 18.00
N ILE A 406 -6.92 -3.82 16.73
CA ILE A 406 -7.97 -3.48 15.78
C ILE A 406 -9.07 -4.52 15.92
N LEU A 407 -10.20 -4.10 16.48
CA LEU A 407 -11.42 -4.90 16.53
C LEU A 407 -12.22 -4.70 15.26
N SER A 408 -12.45 -5.77 14.51
CA SER A 408 -13.37 -5.79 13.37
C SER A 408 -14.68 -6.48 13.76
N ARG A 409 -15.77 -6.06 13.11
CA ARG A 409 -17.07 -6.74 13.16
C ARG A 409 -17.72 -6.68 11.79
N ASP A 410 -18.66 -7.58 11.56
CA ASP A 410 -19.52 -7.50 10.39
C ASP A 410 -20.37 -6.23 10.45
N ALA A 411 -20.65 -5.66 9.28
CA ALA A 411 -21.58 -4.57 9.13
C ALA A 411 -23.00 -5.07 9.47
N SER A 412 -23.79 -4.22 10.11
CA SER A 412 -25.22 -4.46 10.22
C SER A 412 -25.89 -4.28 8.85
N PRO A 413 -27.07 -4.87 8.60
CA PRO A 413 -27.78 -4.67 7.33
C PRO A 413 -28.06 -3.20 6.99
N VAL A 414 -28.19 -2.34 8.02
CA VAL A 414 -28.36 -0.90 7.84
C VAL A 414 -27.07 -0.25 7.33
N GLU A 415 -25.92 -0.61 7.89
CA GLU A 415 -24.62 -0.11 7.45
C GLU A 415 -24.26 -0.61 6.04
N GLU A 416 -24.62 -1.85 5.71
CA GLU A 416 -24.47 -2.39 4.34
C GLU A 416 -25.31 -1.60 3.33
N GLN A 417 -26.59 -1.37 3.63
CA GLN A 417 -27.48 -0.58 2.77
C GLN A 417 -26.96 0.85 2.61
N GLN A 418 -26.51 1.49 3.70
CA GLN A 418 -25.94 2.83 3.65
C GLN A 418 -24.65 2.88 2.81
N PHE A 419 -23.80 1.86 2.91
CA PHE A 419 -22.59 1.75 2.07
C PHE A 419 -22.96 1.70 0.58
N VAL A 420 -23.96 0.88 0.22
CA VAL A 420 -24.46 0.78 -1.17
C VAL A 420 -25.03 2.12 -1.65
N GLU A 421 -25.89 2.77 -0.87
CA GLU A 421 -26.48 4.06 -1.23
C GLU A 421 -25.42 5.16 -1.40
N THR A 422 -24.46 5.23 -0.47
CA THR A 422 -23.34 6.19 -0.55
C THR A 422 -22.48 5.90 -1.78
N GLN A 423 -22.26 4.62 -2.11
CA GLN A 423 -21.53 4.21 -3.30
C GLN A 423 -22.26 4.66 -4.57
N GLU A 424 -23.56 4.37 -4.69
CA GLU A 424 -24.38 4.79 -5.83
C GLU A 424 -24.39 6.31 -5.99
N GLN A 425 -24.57 7.06 -4.90
CA GLN A 425 -24.53 8.52 -4.90
C GLN A 425 -23.16 9.03 -5.38
N TYR A 426 -22.07 8.51 -4.83
CA TYR A 426 -20.72 8.89 -5.22
C TYR A 426 -20.49 8.67 -6.72
N TRP A 427 -20.91 7.51 -7.27
CA TRP A 427 -20.76 7.22 -8.69
C TRP A 427 -21.60 8.12 -9.58
N ALA A 428 -22.83 8.42 -9.16
CA ALA A 428 -23.70 9.37 -9.86
C ALA A 428 -23.05 10.78 -9.90
N GLU A 429 -22.60 11.31 -8.76
CA GLU A 429 -21.93 12.60 -8.67
C GLU A 429 -20.63 12.62 -9.47
N ARG A 430 -19.81 11.58 -9.36
CA ARG A 430 -18.57 11.41 -10.12
C ARG A 430 -18.84 11.48 -11.62
N ALA A 431 -19.89 10.82 -12.11
CA ALA A 431 -20.28 10.81 -13.51
C ALA A 431 -20.66 12.21 -14.01
N THR A 432 -21.38 13.00 -13.21
CA THR A 432 -21.72 14.40 -13.58
C THR A 432 -20.50 15.32 -13.68
N LYS A 433 -19.43 15.01 -12.94
CA LYS A 433 -18.16 15.78 -12.90
C LYS A 433 -17.11 15.23 -13.88
N ALA A 434 -17.45 14.20 -14.66
CA ALA A 434 -16.55 13.59 -15.62
C ALA A 434 -16.18 14.58 -16.74
N LYS A 435 -14.90 14.59 -17.11
CA LYS A 435 -14.34 15.41 -18.18
C LYS A 435 -13.64 14.52 -19.17
N THR A 436 -13.74 14.86 -20.46
CA THR A 436 -13.06 14.15 -21.53
C THR A 436 -11.85 14.96 -21.99
N THR A 437 -10.68 14.31 -22.11
CA THR A 437 -9.48 14.90 -22.68
C THR A 437 -9.60 15.06 -24.20
N GLY A 438 -8.72 15.84 -24.83
CA GLY A 438 -8.70 15.98 -26.29
C GLY A 438 -8.45 14.67 -27.06
N TYR A 439 -7.98 13.61 -26.38
CA TYR A 439 -7.77 12.27 -26.94
C TYR A 439 -8.88 11.28 -26.57
N GLY A 440 -10.01 11.75 -26.02
CA GLY A 440 -11.17 10.92 -25.69
C GLY A 440 -11.13 10.22 -24.32
N ALA A 441 -10.02 10.28 -23.58
CA ALA A 441 -9.95 9.69 -22.25
C ALA A 441 -10.82 10.45 -21.24
N THR A 442 -11.63 9.74 -20.46
CA THR A 442 -12.52 10.34 -19.44
C THR A 442 -11.86 10.29 -18.06
N PHE A 443 -11.88 11.41 -17.34
CA PHE A 443 -11.34 11.53 -15.99
C PHE A 443 -12.21 12.43 -15.12
N THR A 444 -11.98 12.43 -13.81
CA THR A 444 -12.70 13.27 -12.85
C THR A 444 -11.78 13.63 -11.68
N TYR A 445 -11.96 14.82 -11.12
CA TYR A 445 -11.27 15.25 -9.90
C TYR A 445 -12.11 15.07 -8.64
N HIS A 446 -13.30 14.47 -8.76
CA HIS A 446 -14.28 14.38 -7.70
C HIS A 446 -13.71 13.88 -6.36
N TYR A 447 -12.98 12.76 -6.35
CA TYR A 447 -12.31 12.26 -5.13
C TYR A 447 -11.38 13.31 -4.49
N ARG A 448 -10.51 13.92 -5.29
CA ARG A 448 -9.53 14.91 -4.83
C ARG A 448 -10.21 16.16 -4.29
N ASP A 449 -11.29 16.58 -4.93
CA ASP A 449 -12.05 17.75 -4.51
C ASP A 449 -12.72 17.49 -3.15
N HIS A 450 -13.28 16.29 -2.92
CA HIS A 450 -13.81 15.89 -1.61
C HIS A 450 -12.73 15.76 -0.54
N GLN A 451 -11.62 15.11 -0.86
CA GLN A 451 -10.47 14.99 0.05
C GLN A 451 -9.97 16.37 0.49
N LYS A 452 -9.85 17.31 -0.46
CA LYS A 452 -9.46 18.69 -0.15
C LYS A 452 -10.51 19.38 0.73
N ALA A 453 -11.80 19.26 0.40
CA ALA A 453 -12.88 19.84 1.19
C ALA A 453 -12.85 19.36 2.66
N ARG A 454 -12.59 18.05 2.90
CA ARG A 454 -12.45 17.49 4.25
C ARG A 454 -11.21 18.03 4.98
N ARG A 455 -10.06 18.10 4.31
CA ARG A 455 -8.83 18.65 4.90
C ARG A 455 -8.96 20.12 5.28
N ASP A 456 -9.69 20.88 4.48
CA ASP A 456 -9.96 22.29 4.73
C ASP A 456 -11.11 22.51 5.75
N GLY A 457 -11.77 21.44 6.21
CA GLY A 457 -12.91 21.50 7.14
C GLY A 457 -14.17 22.12 6.53
N SER A 458 -14.35 22.03 5.20
CA SER A 458 -15.49 22.61 4.48
C SER A 458 -16.79 21.84 4.74
N ALA A 459 -17.91 22.58 4.84
CA ALA A 459 -19.26 22.03 4.96
C ALA A 459 -19.72 21.23 3.72
N ASP A 460 -19.03 21.37 2.59
CA ASP A 460 -19.33 20.65 1.34
C ASP A 460 -18.74 19.22 1.32
N ALA A 461 -18.09 18.77 2.40
CA ALA A 461 -17.64 17.40 2.51
C ALA A 461 -18.84 16.44 2.63
N LEU A 462 -18.77 15.29 1.96
CA LEU A 462 -19.71 14.20 2.22
C LEU A 462 -19.62 13.85 3.71
N PRO A 463 -20.75 13.63 4.41
CA PRO A 463 -20.73 13.22 5.80
C PRO A 463 -19.92 11.93 5.97
N SER A 464 -19.31 11.72 7.13
CA SER A 464 -18.76 10.39 7.42
C SER A 464 -19.90 9.37 7.35
N MET A 465 -19.64 8.16 6.87
CA MET A 465 -20.64 7.08 6.92
C MET A 465 -21.14 6.83 8.35
N GLN A 466 -20.38 7.25 9.37
CA GLN A 466 -20.75 7.08 10.78
C GLN A 466 -21.63 8.21 11.34
N ASP A 467 -21.66 9.39 10.72
CA ASP A 467 -22.40 10.55 11.26
C ASP A 467 -23.91 10.34 11.20
N GLU A 468 -24.40 9.68 10.15
CA GLU A 468 -25.83 9.41 9.96
C GLU A 468 -26.33 8.27 10.84
N ALA A 469 -25.54 7.20 11.01
CA ALA A 469 -25.89 6.05 11.85
C ALA A 469 -26.06 6.42 13.34
N ARG A 470 -25.42 7.51 13.79
CA ARG A 470 -25.54 8.02 15.17
C ARG A 470 -26.77 8.87 15.40
N THR A 471 -27.44 9.34 14.35
CA THR A 471 -28.68 10.09 14.50
C THR A 471 -29.81 9.08 14.70
N PRO A 472 -30.37 8.92 15.90
CA PRO A 472 -31.49 8.00 16.09
C PRO A 472 -32.59 8.38 15.12
N PRO A 473 -33.26 7.40 14.46
CA PRO A 473 -34.37 7.71 13.58
C PRO A 473 -35.31 8.62 14.35
N LYS A 474 -35.62 9.80 13.78
CA LYS A 474 -36.62 10.70 14.36
C LYS A 474 -37.80 9.80 14.67
N ARG A 475 -38.10 9.61 15.96
CA ARG A 475 -39.33 8.94 16.38
C ARG A 475 -40.42 9.70 15.65
N GLU A 476 -41.03 9.08 14.66
CA GLU A 476 -42.31 9.55 14.15
C GLU A 476 -43.18 9.62 15.40
N GLU A 477 -43.46 10.84 15.86
CA GLU A 477 -44.46 11.04 16.89
C GLU A 477 -45.71 10.37 16.32
N PRO A 478 -46.24 9.33 16.99
CA PRO A 478 -47.40 8.63 16.47
C PRO A 478 -48.47 9.68 16.24
N ASP A 479 -48.92 9.77 14.99
CA ASP A 479 -49.96 10.70 14.56
C ASP A 479 -51.00 10.79 15.66
N ALA A 480 -51.10 11.97 16.26
CA ALA A 480 -52.01 12.22 17.34
C ALA A 480 -53.42 11.94 16.81
N VAL A 481 -53.91 10.73 17.07
CA VAL A 481 -55.28 10.32 16.81
C VAL A 481 -56.14 11.35 17.52
N LYS A 482 -56.80 12.22 16.74
CA LYS A 482 -57.83 13.15 17.21
C LYS A 482 -59.04 12.33 17.70
N GLY A 483 -58.87 11.67 18.84
CA GLY A 483 -59.92 10.99 19.57
C GLY A 483 -60.76 12.02 20.30
N ASN A 484 -61.96 12.27 19.79
CA ASN A 484 -63.03 12.96 20.50
C ASN A 484 -63.22 12.36 21.90
N ARG A 485 -62.77 13.08 22.94
CA ARG A 485 -63.14 12.75 24.33
C ARG A 485 -64.56 13.24 24.62
N PRO A 486 -65.48 12.36 25.06
CA PRO A 486 -66.77 12.82 25.55
C PRO A 486 -66.60 13.54 26.89
N ARG A 487 -67.24 14.71 27.02
CA ARG A 487 -67.36 15.47 28.27
C ARG A 487 -68.08 14.62 29.33
N GLN A 488 -67.35 14.06 30.29
CA GLN A 488 -67.95 13.55 31.52
C GLN A 488 -68.35 14.72 32.43
N ARG A 489 -69.66 14.79 32.67
CA ARG A 489 -70.32 15.80 33.51
C ARG A 489 -70.37 15.25 34.94
N ASN A 490 -69.54 15.79 35.83
CA ASN A 490 -69.59 15.48 37.26
C ASN A 490 -70.94 15.96 37.84
N ARG A 491 -71.78 15.02 38.27
CA ARG A 491 -72.90 15.26 39.20
C ARG A 491 -72.44 14.85 40.60
N ARG A 492 -72.26 15.84 41.47
CA ARG A 492 -72.23 15.65 42.93
C ARG A 492 -73.66 15.38 43.41
N GLY A 493 -73.82 14.32 44.19
CA GLY A 493 -74.94 14.11 45.12
C GLY A 493 -74.38 13.95 46.54
N PRO A 494 -75.18 14.24 47.59
CA PRO A 494 -74.64 14.58 48.92
C PRO A 494 -74.43 13.37 49.84
N LEU A 495 -73.66 13.70 50.87
CA LEU A 495 -73.25 12.99 52.09
C LEU A 495 -74.32 12.09 52.73
N ASP A 496 -73.87 10.93 53.22
CA ASP A 496 -73.88 10.58 54.65
C ASP A 496 -72.59 9.83 55.01
#